data_AF-A0A151F9W3-F1
#
_entry.id   AF-A0A151F9W3-F1
#
_cell.length_a   1.000
_cell.length_b   1.000
_cell.length_c   1.000
_cell.angle_alpha   90.00
_cell.angle_beta   90.00
_cell.angle_gamma   90.00
#
_symmetry.space_group_name_H-M   'P 1'
#
loop_
_entity.id
_entity.type
_entity.pdbx_description
1 polymer ?
#
loop_
_entity_poly.entity_id
_entity_poly.type
_entity_poly.pdbx_seq_one_letter_code
_entity_poly.pdbx_strand_id
1 'polypeptide(L)'
;MELVSNKLRGSITYMGKAFCIALLIYSAACLLPVERVTSDCATNLLNSFGVTATSYEKQGRILMENIPISIECTAVKIIAVYVGLILSVKSFNARKLIFSIVYSFTVFLINSARIGITYCLRRADVSWVLAHDVLWVGFFIAIGALFFMVSHYYLPRINENLYIILKASLNSLRTKGGKHPFTLQSISAQLMTILRDFELS
;
A
#
# COMPACT_ATOMS: atom_id res chain seq x y z
N MET A 1 35.30 5.14 -3.53
CA MET A 1 34.50 4.14 -2.78
C MET A 1 33.76 4.74 -1.60
N GLU A 2 34.39 5.64 -0.84
CA GLU A 2 33.86 6.26 0.38
C GLU A 2 32.56 7.08 0.19
N LEU A 3 32.44 7.85 -0.90
CA LEU A 3 31.26 8.66 -1.19
C LEU A 3 29.99 7.82 -1.47
N VAL A 4 30.15 6.62 -2.03
CA VAL A 4 29.06 5.67 -2.27
C VAL A 4 28.61 5.04 -0.95
N SER A 5 29.57 4.69 -0.08
CA SER A 5 29.30 4.16 1.27
C SER A 5 28.50 5.16 2.12
N ASN A 6 28.88 6.45 2.10
CA ASN A 6 28.21 7.49 2.86
C ASN A 6 26.76 7.75 2.38
N LYS A 7 26.52 7.75 1.06
CA LYS A 7 25.16 7.88 0.50
C LYS A 7 24.26 6.68 0.85
N LEU A 8 24.81 5.47 0.80
CA LEU A 8 24.07 4.26 1.17
C LEU A 8 23.71 4.25 2.66
N ARG A 9 24.65 4.57 3.55
CA ARG A 9 24.40 4.70 4.99
C ARG A 9 23.31 5.74 5.30
N GLY A 10 23.35 6.87 4.59
CA GLY A 10 22.30 7.89 4.68
C GLY A 10 20.93 7.36 4.26
N SER A 11 20.88 6.61 3.15
CA SER A 11 19.64 6.00 2.63
C SER A 11 19.07 4.93 3.57
N ILE A 12 19.92 4.09 4.16
CA ILE A 12 19.53 3.10 5.17
C ILE A 12 18.98 3.80 6.42
N THR A 13 19.65 4.86 6.89
CA THR A 13 19.19 5.64 8.04
C THR A 13 17.83 6.28 7.76
N TYR A 14 17.63 6.80 6.55
CA TYR A 14 16.35 7.32 6.09
C TYR A 14 15.25 6.24 6.12
N MET A 15 15.53 5.04 5.63
CA MET A 15 14.56 3.94 5.68
C MET A 15 14.24 3.49 7.10
N GLY A 16 15.25 3.43 7.98
CA GLY A 16 15.03 3.11 9.39
C GLY A 16 14.06 4.12 10.04
N LYS A 17 14.25 5.41 9.79
CA LYS A 17 13.33 6.45 10.26
C LYS A 17 11.93 6.30 9.66
N ALA A 18 11.84 6.06 8.36
CA ALA A 18 10.56 5.89 7.67
C ALA A 18 9.78 4.70 8.23
N PHE A 19 10.48 3.60 8.49
CA PHE A 19 9.90 2.41 9.11
C PHE A 19 9.40 2.68 10.53
N CYS A 20 10.19 3.33 11.39
CA CYS A 20 9.76 3.68 12.74
C CYS A 20 8.53 4.60 12.73
N ILE A 21 8.51 5.62 11.87
CA ILE A 21 7.37 6.53 11.75
C ILE A 21 6.14 5.78 11.23
N ALA A 22 6.28 4.95 10.20
CA ALA A 22 5.19 4.16 9.66
C ALA A 22 4.61 3.21 10.71
N LEU A 23 5.46 2.55 11.50
CA LEU A 23 5.02 1.66 12.57
C LEU A 23 4.21 2.42 13.63
N LEU A 24 4.69 3.59 14.07
CA LEU A 24 3.97 4.43 15.03
C LEU A 24 2.60 4.89 14.50
N ILE A 25 2.55 5.34 13.25
CA ILE A 25 1.30 5.78 12.62
C ILE A 25 0.33 4.61 12.47
N TYR A 26 0.82 3.45 12.02
CA TYR A 26 0.01 2.25 11.89
C TYR A 26 -0.57 1.81 13.23
N SER A 27 0.27 1.71 14.27
CA SER A 27 -0.17 1.36 15.62
C SER A 27 -1.19 2.35 16.17
N ALA A 28 -0.99 3.65 15.98
CA ALA A 28 -1.97 4.66 16.40
C ALA A 28 -3.30 4.54 15.63
N ALA A 29 -3.24 4.31 14.32
CA ALA A 29 -4.43 4.17 13.50
C ALA A 29 -5.24 2.90 13.82
N CYS A 30 -4.59 1.82 14.26
CA CYS A 30 -5.27 0.61 14.74
C CYS A 30 -6.10 0.83 16.02
N LEU A 31 -5.89 1.93 16.75
CA LEU A 31 -6.70 2.31 17.92
C LEU A 31 -7.91 3.18 17.55
N LEU A 32 -7.98 3.65 16.31
CA LEU A 32 -9.04 4.52 15.82
C LEU A 32 -10.14 3.67 15.13
N PRO A 33 -11.39 4.17 15.07
CA PRO A 33 -12.51 3.46 14.42
C PRO A 33 -12.46 3.56 12.88
N VAL A 34 -11.28 3.30 12.29
CA VAL A 34 -11.02 3.45 10.85
C VAL A 34 -11.84 2.51 9.99
N GLU A 35 -12.19 1.33 10.48
CA GLU A 35 -13.06 0.37 9.80
C GLU A 35 -14.46 0.97 9.60
N ARG A 36 -15.01 1.58 10.65
CA ARG A 36 -16.32 2.24 10.62
C ARG A 36 -16.32 3.42 9.65
N VAL A 37 -15.32 4.30 9.76
CA VAL A 37 -15.19 5.46 8.85
C VAL A 37 -15.05 5.02 7.40
N THR A 38 -14.28 3.96 7.14
CA THR A 38 -14.11 3.41 5.78
C THR A 38 -15.43 2.84 5.25
N SER A 39 -16.15 2.06 6.06
CA SER A 39 -17.45 1.46 5.72
C SER A 39 -18.50 2.52 5.41
N ASP A 40 -18.60 3.54 6.26
CA ASP A 40 -19.54 4.65 6.10
C ASP A 40 -19.21 5.48 4.85
N CYS A 41 -17.93 5.76 4.60
CA CYS A 41 -17.50 6.49 3.40
C CYS A 41 -17.79 5.70 2.11
N ALA A 42 -17.50 4.39 2.08
CA ALA A 42 -17.79 3.54 0.93
C ALA A 42 -19.31 3.42 0.68
N THR A 43 -20.09 3.30 1.76
CA THR A 43 -21.56 3.29 1.70
C THR A 43 -22.11 4.59 1.12
N ASN A 44 -21.65 5.74 1.63
CA ASN A 44 -22.07 7.05 1.14
C ASN A 44 -21.69 7.26 -0.33
N LEU A 45 -20.53 6.77 -0.75
CA LEU A 45 -20.11 6.79 -2.14
C LEU A 45 -21.02 5.93 -3.02
N LEU A 46 -21.38 4.72 -2.60
CA LEU A 46 -22.32 3.87 -3.37
C LEU A 46 -23.71 4.49 -3.46
N ASN A 47 -24.22 5.03 -2.35
CA ASN A 47 -25.52 5.68 -2.29
C ASN A 47 -25.58 6.92 -3.20
N SER A 48 -24.48 7.69 -3.32
CA SER A 48 -24.44 8.84 -4.24
C SER A 48 -24.46 8.44 -5.72
N PHE A 49 -24.09 7.20 -6.05
CA PHE A 49 -24.24 6.60 -7.38
C PHE A 49 -25.55 5.80 -7.56
N GLY A 50 -26.50 5.92 -6.63
CA GLY A 50 -27.79 5.24 -6.70
C GLY A 50 -27.76 3.75 -6.35
N VAL A 51 -26.66 3.26 -5.79
CA VAL A 51 -26.54 1.88 -5.31
C VAL A 51 -26.84 1.85 -3.82
N THR A 52 -28.01 1.33 -3.45
CA THR A 52 -28.40 1.21 -2.03
C THR A 52 -27.45 0.27 -1.30
N ALA A 53 -26.66 0.83 -0.38
CA ALA A 53 -25.79 0.11 0.53
C ALA A 53 -25.96 0.64 1.96
N THR A 54 -25.68 -0.23 2.93
CA THR A 54 -25.79 0.05 4.36
C THR A 54 -24.51 -0.37 5.10
N SER A 55 -24.10 0.44 6.06
CA SER A 55 -22.98 0.17 6.96
C SER A 55 -23.50 -0.06 8.37
N TYR A 56 -23.26 -1.25 8.92
CA TYR A 56 -23.77 -1.65 10.23
C TYR A 56 -22.75 -2.51 10.98
N GLU A 57 -22.92 -2.60 12.29
CA GLU A 57 -22.10 -3.45 13.15
C GLU A 57 -22.87 -4.74 13.48
N LYS A 58 -22.20 -5.89 13.37
CA LYS A 58 -22.74 -7.20 13.76
C LYS A 58 -21.67 -8.00 14.46
N GLN A 59 -21.94 -8.40 15.71
CA GLN A 59 -21.01 -9.21 16.54
C GLN A 59 -19.60 -8.59 16.66
N GLY A 60 -19.53 -7.27 16.86
CA GLY A 60 -18.25 -6.55 16.99
C GLY A 60 -17.46 -6.42 15.69
N ARG A 61 -18.07 -6.72 14.54
CA ARG A 61 -17.48 -6.51 13.21
C ARG A 61 -18.24 -5.42 12.48
N ILE A 62 -17.51 -4.58 11.77
CA ILE A 62 -18.10 -3.60 10.84
C ILE A 62 -18.34 -4.28 9.50
N LEU A 63 -19.57 -4.18 9.00
CA LEU A 63 -19.95 -4.68 7.69
C LEU A 63 -20.47 -3.54 6.81
N MET A 64 -20.17 -3.65 5.53
CA MET A 64 -20.89 -2.95 4.47
C MET A 64 -21.71 -4.00 3.72
N GLU A 65 -23.04 -4.00 3.90
CA GLU A 65 -23.93 -5.07 3.45
C GLU A 65 -23.47 -6.45 3.97
N ASN A 66 -22.86 -7.28 3.10
CA ASN A 66 -22.35 -8.60 3.45
C ASN A 66 -20.81 -8.67 3.45
N ILE A 67 -20.12 -7.55 3.26
CA ILE A 67 -18.66 -7.47 3.16
C ILE A 67 -18.11 -7.03 4.53
N PRO A 68 -17.37 -7.89 5.24
CA PRO A 68 -16.70 -7.49 6.46
C PRO A 68 -15.57 -6.51 6.14
N ILE A 69 -15.58 -5.35 6.77
CA ILE A 69 -14.53 -4.34 6.64
C ILE A 69 -13.54 -4.56 7.77
N SER A 70 -12.39 -5.14 7.46
CA SER A 70 -11.27 -5.29 8.39
C SER A 70 -10.25 -4.17 8.21
N ILE A 71 -9.34 -4.01 9.17
CA ILE A 71 -8.22 -3.07 9.11
C ILE A 71 -7.42 -3.19 7.80
N GLU A 72 -7.35 -4.38 7.21
CA GLU A 72 -6.64 -4.64 5.96
C GLU A 72 -7.32 -3.98 4.75
N CYS A 73 -8.63 -3.76 4.84
CA CYS A 73 -9.42 -3.07 3.85
C CYS A 73 -9.37 -1.55 3.99
N THR A 74 -8.81 -0.97 5.06
CA THR A 74 -8.88 0.49 5.34
C THR A 74 -7.77 1.34 4.71
N ALA A 75 -6.89 0.72 3.91
CA ALA A 75 -5.66 1.31 3.36
C ALA A 75 -4.68 1.90 4.40
N VAL A 76 -4.94 1.76 5.71
CA VAL A 76 -4.13 2.31 6.80
C VAL A 76 -2.67 1.84 6.72
N LYS A 77 -2.42 0.56 6.39
CA LYS A 77 -1.06 0.04 6.17
C LYS A 77 -0.32 0.83 5.09
N ILE A 78 -0.98 1.06 3.95
CA ILE A 78 -0.42 1.75 2.78
C ILE A 78 -0.15 3.21 3.12
N ILE A 79 -1.13 3.89 3.72
CA ILE A 79 -1.01 5.28 4.16
C ILE A 79 0.17 5.43 5.13
N ALA A 80 0.25 4.58 6.16
CA ALA A 80 1.32 4.65 7.15
C ALA A 80 2.71 4.52 6.52
N VAL A 81 2.89 3.59 5.58
CA VAL A 81 4.16 3.42 4.85
C VAL A 81 4.54 4.69 4.09
N TYR A 82 3.63 5.23 3.29
CA TYR A 82 3.93 6.42 2.48
C TYR A 82 4.12 7.68 3.33
N VAL A 83 3.31 7.88 4.37
CA VAL A 83 3.50 8.99 5.30
C VAL A 83 4.84 8.86 6.02
N GLY A 84 5.23 7.65 6.44
CA GLY A 84 6.56 7.39 7.01
C GLY A 84 7.70 7.80 6.08
N LEU A 85 7.61 7.46 4.78
CA LEU A 85 8.55 7.91 3.76
C LEU A 85 8.57 9.44 3.63
N ILE A 86 7.39 10.07 3.50
CA ILE A 86 7.27 11.53 3.33
C ILE A 86 7.86 12.28 4.53
N LEU A 87 7.51 11.88 5.75
CA LEU A 87 7.93 12.57 6.97
C LEU A 87 9.42 12.39 7.27
N SER A 88 10.03 11.30 6.80
CA SER A 88 11.47 11.05 6.95
C SER A 88 12.35 11.96 6.09
N VAL A 89 11.77 12.67 5.11
CA VAL A 89 12.51 13.59 4.26
C VAL A 89 12.92 14.84 5.04
N LYS A 90 14.22 15.17 4.94
CA LYS A 90 14.77 16.44 5.43
C LYS A 90 14.48 17.57 4.42
N SER A 91 13.20 17.98 4.29
CA SER A 91 12.74 19.15 3.51
C SER A 91 11.87 20.09 4.36
N PHE A 92 11.47 21.25 3.81
CA PHE A 92 10.59 22.22 4.46
C PHE A 92 9.28 21.57 4.95
N ASN A 93 8.89 21.85 6.19
CA ASN A 93 7.85 21.09 6.89
C ASN A 93 6.45 21.24 6.27
N ALA A 94 6.06 22.44 5.81
CA ALA A 94 4.72 22.66 5.26
C ALA A 94 4.46 21.85 3.97
N ARG A 95 5.43 21.81 3.05
CA ARG A 95 5.28 21.06 1.79
C ARG A 95 5.11 19.56 2.05
N LYS A 96 5.85 19.00 3.01
CA LYS A 96 5.71 17.59 3.42
C LYS A 96 4.35 17.32 4.03
N LEU A 97 3.90 18.18 4.94
CA LEU A 97 2.62 18.02 5.62
C LEU A 97 1.46 18.06 4.63
N ILE A 98 1.43 19.08 3.76
CA ILE A 98 0.40 19.20 2.71
C ILE A 98 0.43 17.98 1.79
N PHE A 99 1.62 17.59 1.30
CA PHE A 99 1.74 16.42 0.44
C PHE A 99 1.27 15.14 1.13
N SER A 100 1.63 14.95 2.40
CA SER A 100 1.20 13.82 3.22
C SER A 100 -0.31 13.78 3.39
N ILE A 101 -0.95 14.91 3.72
CA ILE A 101 -2.41 15.01 3.91
C ILE A 101 -3.13 14.71 2.60
N VAL A 102 -2.76 15.42 1.52
CA VAL A 102 -3.38 15.26 0.21
C VAL A 102 -3.24 13.82 -0.27
N TYR A 103 -2.02 13.27 -0.22
CA TYR A 103 -1.77 11.90 -0.66
C TYR A 103 -2.56 10.88 0.18
N SER A 104 -2.55 11.01 1.51
CA SER A 104 -3.29 10.09 2.39
C SER A 104 -4.79 10.14 2.13
N PHE A 105 -5.34 11.34 1.96
CA PHE A 105 -6.74 11.55 1.63
C PHE A 105 -7.10 10.95 0.27
N THR A 106 -6.27 11.15 -0.75
CA THR A 106 -6.45 10.53 -2.06
C THR A 106 -6.43 9.00 -1.96
N VAL A 107 -5.44 8.42 -1.28
CA VAL A 107 -5.37 6.95 -1.09
C VAL A 107 -6.60 6.42 -0.36
N PHE A 108 -7.07 7.13 0.68
CA PHE A 108 -8.29 6.79 1.39
C PHE A 108 -9.52 6.79 0.46
N LEU A 109 -9.73 7.84 -0.33
CA LEU A 109 -10.86 7.93 -1.26
C LEU A 109 -10.83 6.84 -2.33
N ILE A 110 -9.67 6.59 -2.95
CA ILE A 110 -9.56 5.53 -3.97
C ILE A 110 -9.78 4.16 -3.31
N ASN A 111 -9.34 3.95 -2.06
CA ASN A 111 -9.62 2.73 -1.33
C ASN A 111 -11.12 2.53 -1.02
N SER A 112 -11.82 3.59 -0.60
CA SER A 112 -13.28 3.55 -0.44
C SER A 112 -13.99 3.24 -1.75
N ALA A 113 -13.53 3.81 -2.86
CA ALA A 113 -14.03 3.47 -4.20
C ALA A 113 -13.74 2.00 -4.56
N ARG A 114 -12.55 1.48 -4.24
CA ARG A 114 -12.19 0.07 -4.44
C ARG A 114 -13.13 -0.87 -3.68
N ILE A 115 -13.50 -0.55 -2.44
CA ILE A 115 -14.49 -1.33 -1.67
C ILE A 115 -15.86 -1.28 -2.36
N GLY A 116 -16.30 -0.11 -2.82
CA GLY A 116 -17.54 0.02 -3.57
C GLY A 116 -17.55 -0.79 -4.87
N ILE A 117 -16.46 -0.77 -5.63
CA ILE A 117 -16.28 -1.59 -6.84
C ILE A 117 -16.33 -3.07 -6.50
N THR A 118 -15.63 -3.51 -5.45
CA THR A 118 -15.69 -4.91 -4.99
C THR A 118 -17.12 -5.31 -4.67
N TYR A 119 -17.91 -4.45 -4.01
CA TYR A 119 -19.33 -4.71 -3.77
C TYR A 119 -20.14 -4.86 -5.07
N CYS A 120 -19.99 -3.94 -6.01
CA CYS A 120 -20.69 -4.01 -7.30
C CYS A 120 -20.33 -5.29 -8.09
N LEU A 121 -19.04 -5.67 -8.10
CA LEU A 121 -18.58 -6.91 -8.75
C LEU A 121 -19.16 -8.15 -8.08
N ARG A 122 -19.23 -8.17 -6.74
CA ARG A 122 -19.84 -9.29 -6.01
C ARG A 122 -21.33 -9.41 -6.28
N ARG A 123 -22.03 -8.29 -6.47
CA ARG A 123 -23.44 -8.29 -6.89
C ARG A 123 -23.64 -8.80 -8.33
N ALA A 124 -22.62 -8.71 -9.17
CA ALA A 124 -22.59 -9.26 -10.53
C ALA A 124 -22.03 -10.69 -10.59
N ASP A 125 -22.06 -11.43 -9.48
CA ASP A 125 -21.60 -12.82 -9.36
C ASP A 125 -20.12 -13.07 -9.73
N VAL A 126 -19.29 -12.02 -9.66
CA VAL A 126 -17.84 -12.16 -9.85
C VAL A 126 -17.22 -12.87 -8.64
N SER A 127 -16.26 -13.78 -8.90
CA SER A 127 -15.55 -14.51 -7.86
C SER A 127 -14.83 -13.58 -6.89
N TRP A 128 -14.74 -13.98 -5.62
CA TRP A 128 -14.09 -13.18 -4.59
C TRP A 128 -12.63 -12.86 -4.94
N VAL A 129 -11.89 -13.85 -5.45
CA VAL A 129 -10.49 -13.69 -5.87
C VAL A 129 -10.33 -12.56 -6.89
N LEU A 130 -11.22 -12.51 -7.89
CA LEU A 130 -11.13 -11.48 -8.93
C LEU A 130 -11.59 -10.11 -8.41
N ALA A 131 -12.71 -10.07 -7.68
CA ALA A 131 -13.31 -8.83 -7.19
C ALA A 131 -12.50 -8.18 -6.04
N HIS A 132 -11.81 -8.99 -5.24
CA HIS A 132 -11.06 -8.55 -4.07
C HIS A 132 -9.55 -8.59 -4.31
N ASP A 133 -8.96 -9.75 -4.57
CA ASP A 133 -7.51 -9.93 -4.51
C ASP A 133 -6.80 -9.36 -5.73
N VAL A 134 -7.28 -9.67 -6.94
CA VAL A 134 -6.72 -9.13 -8.19
C VAL A 134 -6.89 -7.61 -8.24
N LEU A 135 -8.07 -7.11 -7.88
CA LEU A 135 -8.33 -5.67 -7.81
C LEU A 135 -7.41 -4.96 -6.80
N TRP A 136 -7.14 -5.60 -5.66
CA TRP A 136 -6.24 -5.06 -4.64
C TRP A 136 -4.80 -4.96 -5.13
N VAL A 137 -4.29 -6.00 -5.81
CA VAL A 137 -2.93 -5.99 -6.37
C VAL A 137 -2.79 -4.87 -7.41
N GLY A 138 -3.75 -4.76 -8.33
CA GLY A 138 -3.75 -3.69 -9.33
C GLY A 138 -3.78 -2.30 -8.70
N PHE A 139 -4.62 -2.11 -7.69
CA PHE A 139 -4.71 -0.89 -6.91
C PHE A 139 -3.40 -0.54 -6.20
N PHE A 140 -2.74 -1.52 -5.57
CA PHE A 140 -1.47 -1.31 -4.87
C PHE A 140 -0.37 -0.85 -5.83
N ILE A 141 -0.26 -1.49 -7.00
CA ILE A 141 0.69 -1.11 -8.04
C ILE A 141 0.40 0.30 -8.54
N ALA A 142 -0.86 0.62 -8.84
CA ALA A 142 -1.26 1.92 -9.35
C ALA A 142 -0.97 3.05 -8.36
N ILE A 143 -1.30 2.86 -7.08
CA ILE A 143 -1.00 3.84 -6.02
C ILE A 143 0.51 4.02 -5.84
N GLY A 144 1.27 2.93 -5.86
CA GLY A 144 2.72 3.02 -5.79
C GLY A 144 3.32 3.78 -6.96
N ALA A 145 2.88 3.49 -8.18
CA ALA A 145 3.31 4.22 -9.38
C ALA A 145 2.96 5.71 -9.28
N LEU A 146 1.72 6.04 -8.89
CA LEU A 146 1.28 7.42 -8.69
C LEU A 146 2.13 8.13 -7.63
N PHE A 147 2.40 7.48 -6.51
CA PHE A 147 3.28 8.02 -5.47
C PHE A 147 4.65 8.37 -6.03
N PHE A 148 5.30 7.45 -6.76
CA PHE A 148 6.64 7.68 -7.31
C PHE A 148 6.67 8.80 -8.35
N MET A 149 5.65 8.88 -9.19
CA MET A 149 5.52 9.97 -10.18
C MET A 149 5.37 11.32 -9.47
N VAL A 150 4.46 11.43 -8.51
CA VAL A 150 4.20 12.69 -7.83
C VAL A 150 5.35 13.06 -6.88
N SER A 151 5.90 12.10 -6.14
CA SER A 151 7.04 12.32 -5.24
C SER A 151 8.28 12.83 -5.98
N HIS A 152 8.47 12.45 -7.25
CA HIS A 152 9.58 12.96 -8.06
C HIS A 152 9.57 14.49 -8.16
N TYR A 153 8.39 15.09 -8.33
CA TYR A 153 8.21 16.54 -8.41
C TYR A 153 8.17 17.23 -7.04
N TYR A 154 7.54 16.58 -6.05
CA TYR A 154 7.30 17.21 -4.74
C TYR A 154 8.43 17.01 -3.73
N LEU A 155 8.99 15.80 -3.68
CA LEU A 155 10.00 15.35 -2.71
C LEU A 155 11.01 14.39 -3.38
N PRO A 156 11.83 14.86 -4.34
CA PRO A 156 12.70 14.01 -5.16
C PRO A 156 13.65 13.14 -4.35
N ARG A 157 14.04 13.59 -3.15
CA ARG A 157 14.88 12.84 -2.19
C ARG A 157 14.30 11.47 -1.81
N ILE A 158 12.98 11.28 -1.84
CA ILE A 158 12.37 9.96 -1.59
C ILE A 158 12.87 8.97 -2.64
N ASN A 159 12.77 9.36 -3.92
CA ASN A 159 13.12 8.50 -5.04
C ASN A 159 14.64 8.28 -5.11
N GLU A 160 15.45 9.30 -4.78
CA GLU A 160 16.90 9.15 -4.69
C GLU A 160 17.33 8.10 -3.67
N ASN A 161 16.80 8.15 -2.44
CA ASN A 161 17.12 7.18 -1.39
C ASN A 161 16.69 5.77 -1.79
N LEU A 162 15.47 5.62 -2.33
CA LEU A 162 14.95 4.32 -2.77
C LEU A 162 15.77 3.74 -3.94
N TYR A 163 16.17 4.58 -4.90
CA TYR A 163 17.03 4.17 -6.00
C TYR A 163 18.41 3.70 -5.54
N ILE A 164 19.02 4.41 -4.58
CA ILE A 164 20.32 4.02 -4.01
C ILE A 164 20.23 2.63 -3.36
N ILE A 165 19.17 2.38 -2.60
CA ILE A 165 18.94 1.09 -1.94
C ILE A 165 18.69 -0.01 -2.97
N LEU A 166 17.81 0.23 -3.94
CA LEU A 166 17.50 -0.75 -4.98
C LEU A 166 18.76 -1.13 -5.77
N LYS A 167 19.57 -0.13 -6.15
CA LYS A 167 20.84 -0.34 -6.85
C LYS A 167 21.83 -1.15 -6.00
N ALA A 168 21.93 -0.86 -4.71
CA ALA A 168 22.79 -1.61 -3.79
C ALA A 168 22.32 -3.08 -3.65
N SER A 169 21.02 -3.31 -3.53
CA SER A 169 20.43 -4.66 -3.46
C SER A 169 20.68 -5.45 -4.75
N LEU A 170 20.44 -4.84 -5.92
CA LEU A 170 20.70 -5.47 -7.21
C LEU A 170 22.19 -5.81 -7.40
N ASN A 171 23.08 -4.91 -7.00
CA ASN A 171 24.52 -5.17 -7.05
C ASN A 171 24.91 -6.32 -6.11
N SER A 172 24.35 -6.38 -4.90
CA SER A 172 24.58 -7.48 -3.96
C SER A 172 24.14 -8.83 -4.55
N LEU A 173 22.94 -8.88 -5.16
CA LEU A 173 22.44 -10.07 -5.84
C LEU A 173 23.33 -10.48 -7.02
N ARG A 174 23.84 -9.53 -7.81
CA ARG A 174 24.77 -9.82 -8.92
C ARG A 174 26.11 -10.37 -8.42
N THR A 175 26.65 -9.84 -7.34
CA THR A 175 27.93 -10.32 -6.76
C THR A 175 27.80 -11.67 -6.06
N LYS A 176 26.65 -11.98 -5.46
CA LYS A 176 26.37 -13.29 -4.85
C LYS A 176 25.91 -14.33 -5.88
N GLY A 177 25.30 -13.89 -6.97
CA GLY A 177 24.80 -14.72 -8.07
C GLY A 177 25.87 -15.28 -9.02
N GLY A 178 27.16 -15.14 -8.70
CA GLY A 178 28.28 -15.66 -9.49
C GLY A 178 28.38 -17.20 -9.60
N LYS A 179 27.39 -17.97 -9.13
CA LYS A 179 27.32 -19.43 -9.33
C LYS A 179 25.94 -20.04 -9.64
N HIS A 180 24.87 -19.26 -9.72
CA HIS A 180 23.60 -19.80 -10.23
C HIS A 180 22.84 -18.71 -11.01
N PRO A 181 22.53 -18.92 -12.29
CA PRO A 181 21.72 -17.98 -13.05
C PRO A 181 20.33 -17.93 -12.41
N PHE A 182 19.95 -16.77 -11.88
CA PHE A 182 18.56 -16.43 -11.59
C PHE A 182 17.79 -16.41 -12.91
N THR A 183 17.35 -17.57 -13.38
CA THR A 183 16.47 -17.70 -14.55
C THR A 183 15.03 -17.38 -14.12
N LEU A 184 14.30 -16.65 -14.97
CA LEU A 184 12.85 -16.41 -14.83
C LEU A 184 12.04 -17.70 -14.54
N GLN A 185 12.56 -18.87 -14.90
CA GLN A 185 12.03 -20.19 -14.56
C GLN A 185 11.97 -20.49 -13.05
N SER A 186 12.91 -19.98 -12.23
CA SER A 186 12.88 -20.25 -10.79
C SER A 186 11.78 -19.46 -10.09
N ILE A 187 11.50 -18.24 -10.57
CA ILE A 187 10.39 -17.41 -10.11
C ILE A 187 9.06 -18.00 -10.58
N SER A 188 8.96 -18.46 -11.83
CA SER A 188 7.73 -19.12 -12.29
C SER A 188 7.45 -20.42 -11.53
N ALA A 189 8.48 -21.20 -11.22
CA ALA A 189 8.33 -22.42 -10.42
C ALA A 189 7.85 -22.10 -9.00
N GLN A 190 8.46 -21.11 -8.33
CA GLN A 190 8.04 -20.70 -6.98
C GLN A 190 6.63 -20.09 -6.96
N LEU A 191 6.26 -19.29 -7.98
CA LEU A 191 4.90 -18.77 -8.11
C LEU A 191 3.88 -19.91 -8.32
N MET A 192 4.20 -20.91 -9.14
CA MET A 192 3.30 -22.04 -9.38
C MET A 192 3.15 -22.93 -8.15
N THR A 193 4.19 -23.06 -7.31
CA THR A 193 4.07 -23.75 -6.01
C THR A 193 3.17 -22.98 -5.06
N ILE A 194 3.36 -21.66 -4.94
CA ILE A 194 2.53 -20.80 -4.08
C ILE A 194 1.06 -20.79 -4.55
N LEU A 195 0.81 -20.76 -5.85
CA LEU A 195 -0.55 -20.80 -6.41
C LEU A 195 -1.22 -22.17 -6.20
N ARG A 196 -0.46 -23.26 -6.31
CA ARG A 196 -0.98 -24.62 -6.08
C ARG A 196 -1.32 -24.87 -4.61
N ASP A 197 -0.54 -24.31 -3.69
CA ASP A 197 -0.81 -24.40 -2.25
C ASP A 197 -2.04 -23.56 -1.85
N PHE A 198 -2.41 -22.56 -2.65
CA PHE A 198 -3.61 -21.73 -2.47
C PHE A 198 -4.90 -22.36 -3.01
N GLU A 199 -4.82 -23.30 -3.97
CA GLU A 199 -5.99 -24.02 -4.50
C GLU A 199 -6.44 -25.20 -3.62
N LEU A 200 -5.63 -25.58 -2.62
CA LEU A 200 -5.87 -26.73 -1.74
C LEU A 200 -6.32 -26.35 -0.31
N SER A 201 -6.58 -25.06 -0.06
CA SER A 201 -7.11 -24.52 1.21
C SER A 201 -8.45 -23.83 1.02
#